data_AF-A0A0F9GK04-F1
#
_entry.id   AF-A0A0F9GK04-F1
#
_cell.length_a   1.000
_cell.length_b   1.000
_cell.length_c   1.000
_cell.angle_alpha   90.00
_cell.angle_beta   90.00
_cell.angle_gamma   90.00
#
_symmetry.space_group_name_H-M   'P 1'
#
loop_
_entity.id
_entity.type
_entity.pdbx_description
1 polymer ?
#
loop_
_entity_poly.entity_id
_entity_poly.type
_entity_poly.pdbx_seq_one_letter_code
_entity_poly.pdbx_strand_id
1 'polypeptide(L)'
;MKFDPLVAQIIVAPNFDNFTYAELIKLVKKGWLKKMVSNKKGFTRFNKTESFNVEVITQLASAIPIGTTEKADDKHALLLSKLNHYKAELLLNMGESEAYKELYLESPELVDELQPQYNKARDNNTRILGKIRAIEGLMKQNEALEKI
;
A
#
# COMPACT_ATOMS: atom_id res chain seq x y z
N MET A 1 -9.26 -16.54 -19.04
CA MET A 1 -8.21 -16.82 -18.03
C MET A 1 -7.73 -15.46 -17.52
N LYS A 2 -8.01 -15.10 -16.26
CA LYS A 2 -7.70 -13.75 -15.72
C LYS A 2 -6.18 -13.60 -15.56
N PHE A 3 -5.63 -12.48 -16.03
CA PHE A 3 -4.20 -12.17 -15.83
C PHE A 3 -3.99 -11.83 -14.36
N ASP A 4 -3.03 -12.49 -13.74
CA ASP A 4 -2.75 -12.36 -12.31
C ASP A 4 -1.91 -11.08 -12.10
N PRO A 5 -2.39 -10.06 -11.36
CA PRO A 5 -1.69 -8.79 -11.19
C PRO A 5 -0.29 -8.93 -10.59
N LEU A 6 -0.06 -9.99 -9.80
CA LEU A 6 1.29 -10.31 -9.28
C LEU A 6 2.26 -10.66 -10.40
N VAL A 7 1.76 -11.25 -11.49
CA VAL A 7 2.58 -11.63 -12.64
C VAL A 7 3.03 -10.38 -13.39
N ALA A 8 2.16 -9.37 -13.52
CA ALA A 8 2.51 -8.09 -14.13
C ALA A 8 3.67 -7.41 -13.38
N GLN A 9 3.56 -7.33 -12.04
CA GLN A 9 4.56 -6.67 -11.19
C GLN A 9 5.91 -7.40 -11.21
N ILE A 10 5.91 -8.73 -11.37
CA ILE A 10 7.11 -9.55 -11.36
C ILE A 10 7.89 -9.54 -12.68
N ILE A 11 7.20 -9.29 -13.80
CA ILE A 11 7.86 -9.11 -15.11
C ILE A 11 8.77 -7.88 -15.08
N VAL A 12 8.30 -6.79 -14.47
CA VAL A 12 8.99 -5.49 -14.45
C VAL A 12 9.97 -5.33 -13.27
N ALA A 13 9.90 -6.20 -12.27
CA ALA A 13 10.75 -6.11 -11.08
C ALA A 13 12.19 -6.63 -11.34
N PRO A 14 13.23 -5.86 -10.96
CA PRO A 14 14.63 -6.27 -11.12
C PRO A 14 15.03 -7.39 -10.14
N ASN A 15 14.34 -7.51 -9.01
CA ASN A 15 14.54 -8.52 -7.98
C ASN A 15 13.21 -8.87 -7.27
N PHE A 16 13.25 -9.80 -6.31
CA PHE A 16 12.06 -10.28 -5.61
C PHE A 16 11.86 -9.71 -4.20
N ASP A 17 12.59 -8.64 -3.84
CA ASP A 17 12.69 -8.17 -2.45
C ASP A 17 11.38 -7.55 -1.93
N ASN A 18 10.52 -7.08 -2.83
CA ASN A 18 9.21 -6.48 -2.52
C ASN A 18 8.04 -7.48 -2.55
N PHE A 19 8.31 -8.78 -2.73
CA PHE A 19 7.26 -9.81 -2.77
C PHE A 19 7.24 -10.62 -1.49
N THR A 20 6.06 -10.91 -1.00
CA THR A 20 5.88 -11.80 0.14
C THR A 20 6.25 -13.23 -0.24
N TYR A 21 6.72 -13.99 0.74
CA TYR A 21 7.04 -15.41 0.56
C TYR A 21 5.83 -16.21 0.00
N ALA A 22 4.61 -15.87 0.41
CA ALA A 22 3.40 -16.53 -0.07
C ALA A 22 3.17 -16.32 -1.59
N GLU A 23 3.44 -15.12 -2.09
CA GLU A 23 3.33 -14.78 -3.52
C GLU A 23 4.35 -15.55 -4.34
N LEU A 24 5.61 -15.58 -3.88
CA LEU A 24 6.68 -16.32 -4.54
C LEU A 24 6.38 -17.84 -4.60
N ILE A 25 5.80 -18.40 -3.54
CA ILE A 25 5.42 -19.82 -3.49
C ILE A 25 4.29 -20.15 -4.48
N LYS A 26 3.33 -19.24 -4.72
CA LYS A 26 2.29 -19.46 -5.74
C LYS A 26 2.91 -19.65 -7.12
N LEU A 27 3.98 -18.91 -7.43
CA LEU A 27 4.68 -18.98 -8.72
C LEU A 27 5.59 -20.20 -8.82
N VAL A 28 6.14 -20.66 -7.70
CA VAL A 28 6.82 -21.97 -7.63
C VAL A 28 5.83 -23.08 -7.96
N LYS A 29 4.60 -23.04 -7.43
CA LYS A 29 3.55 -24.03 -7.75
C LYS A 29 3.12 -23.99 -9.22
N LYS A 30 3.18 -22.82 -9.87
CA LYS A 30 2.95 -22.65 -11.31
C LYS A 30 4.15 -23.07 -12.18
N GLY A 31 5.27 -23.43 -11.57
CA GLY A 31 6.50 -23.85 -12.27
C GLY A 31 7.26 -22.70 -12.94
N TRP A 32 7.02 -21.46 -12.51
CA TRP A 32 7.63 -20.24 -13.08
C TRP A 32 8.84 -19.74 -12.30
N LEU A 33 8.88 -20.06 -11.00
CA LEU A 33 10.03 -19.81 -10.14
C LEU A 33 10.52 -21.14 -9.58
N LYS A 34 11.84 -21.23 -9.40
CA LYS A 34 12.47 -22.32 -8.66
C LYS A 34 12.99 -21.79 -7.33
N LYS A 35 12.52 -22.39 -6.24
CA LYS A 35 13.03 -22.13 -4.90
C LYS A 35 14.38 -22.82 -4.75
N MET A 36 15.41 -22.04 -4.41
CA MET A 36 16.74 -22.51 -4.04
C MET A 36 16.88 -22.40 -2.53
N VAL A 37 16.93 -23.54 -1.85
CA VAL A 37 17.18 -23.61 -0.40
C VAL A 37 18.67 -23.85 -0.18
N SER A 38 19.32 -22.98 0.58
CA SER A 38 20.66 -23.23 1.10
C SER A 38 20.57 -23.85 2.49
N ASN A 39 21.55 -24.68 2.87
CA ASN A 39 21.70 -25.19 4.24
C ASN A 39 22.03 -24.08 5.26
N LYS A 40 22.25 -22.84 4.82
CA LYS A 40 22.38 -21.67 5.69
C LYS A 40 21.01 -21.05 5.96
N LYS A 41 20.65 -20.96 7.25
CA LYS A 41 19.40 -20.35 7.73
C LYS A 41 19.23 -18.94 7.16
N GLY A 42 18.07 -18.66 6.55
CA GLY A 42 17.74 -17.35 5.96
C GLY A 42 18.12 -17.16 4.48
N PHE A 43 18.89 -18.08 3.87
CA PHE A 43 19.26 -17.97 2.44
C PHE A 43 18.29 -18.77 1.54
N THR A 44 17.04 -18.30 1.45
CA THR A 44 16.12 -18.75 0.40
C THR A 44 16.22 -17.79 -0.78
N ARG A 45 16.63 -18.29 -1.95
CA ARG A 45 16.61 -17.53 -3.20
C ARG A 45 15.59 -18.10 -4.17
N PHE A 46 15.09 -17.28 -5.07
CA PHE A 46 14.18 -17.69 -6.13
C PHE A 46 14.79 -17.30 -7.48
N ASN A 47 14.79 -18.24 -8.44
CA ASN A 47 15.24 -17.99 -9.79
C ASN A 47 14.11 -18.24 -10.79
N LYS A 48 14.08 -17.48 -11.88
CA LYS A 48 13.16 -17.68 -13.01
C LYS A 48 13.51 -18.99 -13.72
N THR A 49 12.50 -19.76 -14.10
CA THR A 49 12.66 -21.00 -14.88
C THR A 49 12.51 -20.72 -16.38
N GLU A 50 12.87 -21.68 -17.23
CA GLU A 50 12.66 -21.59 -18.69
C GLU A 50 11.19 -21.40 -19.07
N SER A 51 10.27 -21.94 -18.25
CA SER A 51 8.83 -21.74 -18.38
C SER A 51 8.36 -20.28 -18.14
N PHE A 52 9.24 -19.40 -17.63
CA PHE A 52 8.98 -17.97 -17.47
C PHE A 52 9.37 -17.22 -18.75
N ASN A 53 8.60 -17.43 -19.82
CA ASN A 53 8.84 -16.77 -21.10
C ASN A 53 8.29 -15.34 -21.05
N VAL A 54 9.20 -14.38 -20.85
CA VAL A 54 8.88 -12.94 -20.75
C VAL A 54 8.12 -12.44 -21.99
N GLU A 55 8.46 -12.93 -23.18
CA GLU A 55 7.87 -12.47 -24.44
C GLU A 55 6.42 -12.94 -24.58
N VAL A 56 6.14 -14.21 -24.27
CA VAL A 56 4.77 -14.75 -24.23
C VAL A 56 3.93 -14.06 -23.16
N ILE A 57 4.50 -13.78 -21.98
CA ILE A 57 3.78 -13.10 -20.90
C ILE A 57 3.50 -11.63 -21.25
N THR A 58 4.45 -10.95 -21.91
CA THR A 58 4.29 -9.56 -22.36
C THR A 58 3.26 -9.46 -23.49
N GLN A 59 3.27 -10.43 -24.42
CA GLN A 59 2.27 -10.54 -25.48
C GLN A 59 0.86 -10.85 -24.93
N LEU A 60 0.75 -11.72 -23.92
CA LEU A 60 -0.51 -11.95 -23.21
C LEU A 60 -0.97 -10.69 -22.45
N ALA A 61 -0.06 -9.90 -21.88
CA ALA A 61 -0.38 -8.64 -21.22
C ALA A 61 -0.83 -7.54 -22.20
N SER A 62 -0.27 -7.50 -23.41
CA SER A 62 -0.61 -6.52 -24.45
C SER A 62 -1.83 -6.93 -25.31
N ALA A 63 -2.13 -8.23 -25.40
CA ALA A 63 -3.29 -8.76 -26.14
C ALA A 63 -4.58 -8.75 -25.31
N ILE A 64 -4.51 -8.38 -24.03
CA ILE A 64 -5.67 -8.10 -23.20
C ILE A 64 -6.00 -6.62 -23.43
N PRO A 65 -7.13 -6.26 -24.08
CA PRO A 65 -7.66 -4.93 -23.87
C PRO A 65 -7.87 -4.81 -22.37
N ILE A 66 -7.43 -3.71 -21.76
CA ILE A 66 -7.64 -3.37 -20.34
C ILE A 66 -9.15 -3.42 -20.06
N GLY A 67 -9.64 -4.62 -19.86
CA GLY A 67 -11.03 -4.98 -19.63
C GLY A 67 -11.13 -5.15 -18.14
N THR A 68 -11.35 -4.00 -17.48
CA THR A 68 -12.21 -3.87 -16.30
C THR A 68 -12.59 -5.21 -15.65
N THR A 69 -11.78 -5.67 -14.70
CA THR A 69 -12.31 -6.50 -13.62
C THR A 69 -13.13 -5.59 -12.72
N GLU A 70 -14.44 -5.60 -12.94
CA GLU A 70 -15.37 -4.71 -12.28
C GLU A 70 -15.32 -4.79 -10.74
N LYS A 71 -14.87 -3.68 -10.16
CA LYS A 71 -15.47 -2.89 -9.06
C LYS A 71 -15.17 -3.21 -7.60
N ALA A 72 -14.75 -4.42 -7.21
CA ALA A 72 -14.42 -4.69 -5.80
C ALA A 72 -12.93 -4.45 -5.48
N ASP A 73 -12.03 -5.03 -6.28
CA ASP A 73 -10.58 -5.00 -6.01
C ASP A 73 -9.99 -3.60 -6.27
N ASP A 74 -10.41 -2.93 -7.35
CA ASP A 74 -10.03 -1.54 -7.65
C ASP A 74 -10.54 -0.56 -6.59
N LYS A 75 -11.75 -0.79 -6.06
CA LYS A 75 -12.34 0.06 -5.03
C LYS A 75 -11.62 -0.14 -3.70
N HIS A 76 -11.29 -1.38 -3.34
CA HIS A 76 -10.53 -1.69 -2.14
C HIS A 76 -9.11 -1.09 -2.21
N ALA A 77 -8.42 -1.24 -3.35
CA ALA A 77 -7.11 -0.63 -3.60
C ALA A 77 -7.18 0.91 -3.54
N LEU A 78 -8.21 1.52 -4.12
CA LEU A 78 -8.45 2.97 -4.05
C LEU A 78 -8.68 3.45 -2.61
N LEU A 79 -9.50 2.74 -1.84
CA LEU A 79 -9.76 3.06 -0.43
C LEU A 79 -8.50 2.93 0.41
N LEU A 80 -7.70 1.88 0.20
CA LEU A 80 -6.42 1.70 0.88
C LEU A 80 -5.41 2.80 0.54
N SER A 81 -5.32 3.19 -0.73
CA SER A 81 -4.49 4.32 -1.17
C SER A 81 -4.91 5.63 -0.49
N LYS A 82 -6.21 5.94 -0.47
CA LYS A 82 -6.74 7.13 0.22
C LYS A 82 -6.50 7.06 1.74
N LEU A 83 -6.67 5.89 2.35
CA LEU A 83 -6.41 5.68 3.78
C LEU A 83 -4.95 5.99 4.13
N ASN A 84 -4.01 5.46 3.34
CA ASN A 84 -2.58 5.70 3.54
C ASN A 84 -2.23 7.18 3.34
N HIS A 85 -2.83 7.84 2.33
CA HIS A 85 -2.66 9.28 2.12
C HIS A 85 -3.11 10.09 3.35
N TYR A 86 -4.30 9.82 3.88
CA TYR A 86 -4.79 10.52 5.07
C TYR A 86 -3.96 10.21 6.33
N LYS A 87 -3.45 8.99 6.47
CA LYS A 87 -2.53 8.64 7.57
C LYS A 87 -1.23 9.44 7.49
N ALA A 88 -0.66 9.60 6.30
CA ALA A 88 0.52 10.43 6.10
C ALA A 88 0.23 11.93 6.36
N GLU A 89 -0.90 12.44 5.88
CA GLU A 89 -1.35 13.83 6.12
C GLU A 89 -1.53 14.10 7.62
N LEU A 90 -2.10 13.14 8.37
CA LEU A 90 -2.27 13.25 9.82
C LEU A 90 -0.91 13.35 10.54
N LEU A 91 0.06 12.51 10.18
CA LEU A 91 1.39 12.54 10.80
C LEU A 91 2.07 13.89 10.59
N LEU A 92 1.93 14.47 9.39
CA LEU A 92 2.46 15.80 9.09
C LEU A 92 1.79 16.89 9.95
N ASN A 93 0.47 16.89 10.04
CA ASN A 93 -0.27 17.89 10.84
C ASN A 93 -0.05 17.70 12.36
N MET A 94 0.20 16.47 12.83
CA MET A 94 0.61 16.22 14.21
C MET A 94 1.95 16.89 14.51
N GLY A 95 2.95 16.68 13.65
CA GLY A 95 4.25 17.35 13.78
C GLY A 95 4.13 18.87 13.76
N GLU A 96 3.28 19.44 12.91
CA GLU A 96 2.99 20.88 12.91
C GLU A 96 2.40 21.36 14.25
N SER A 97 1.42 20.64 14.80
CA SER A 97 0.81 21.00 16.09
C SER A 97 1.76 20.82 17.28
N GLU A 98 2.71 19.89 17.19
CA GLU A 98 3.77 19.68 18.19
C GLU A 98 4.79 20.81 18.12
N ALA A 99 5.24 21.18 16.92
CA ALA A 99 6.14 22.31 16.71
C ALA A 99 5.57 23.62 17.26
N TYR A 100 4.26 23.88 17.08
CA TYR A 100 3.62 25.05 17.68
C TYR A 100 3.64 25.04 19.23
N LYS A 101 3.52 23.86 19.85
CA LYS A 101 3.65 23.75 21.31
C LYS A 101 5.08 24.00 21.77
N GLU A 102 6.06 23.45 21.06
CA GLU A 102 7.48 23.64 21.37
C GLU A 102 7.86 25.12 21.26
N LEU A 103 7.48 25.77 20.16
CA LEU A 103 7.68 27.21 19.97
C LEU A 103 7.02 28.07 21.05
N TYR A 104 5.82 27.68 21.52
CA TYR A 104 5.18 28.37 22.64
C TYR A 104 5.98 28.26 23.94
N LEU A 105 6.63 27.12 24.19
CA LEU A 105 7.48 26.93 25.37
C LEU A 105 8.79 27.73 25.26
N GLU A 106 9.34 27.86 24.04
CA GLU A 106 10.58 28.60 23.78
C GLU A 106 10.39 30.12 23.77
N SER A 107 9.26 30.60 23.24
CA SER A 107 8.95 32.02 23.11
C SER A 107 7.49 32.30 23.49
N PRO A 108 7.18 32.33 24.80
CA PRO A 108 5.82 32.55 25.29
C PRO A 108 5.20 33.90 24.87
N GLU A 109 6.03 34.90 24.54
CA GLU A 109 5.56 36.19 24.01
C GLU A 109 4.81 36.08 22.67
N LEU A 110 5.04 35.01 21.89
CA LEU A 110 4.40 34.81 20.58
C LEU A 110 3.05 34.08 20.67
N VAL A 111 2.48 33.94 21.87
CA VAL A 111 1.25 33.16 22.10
C VAL A 111 0.09 33.62 21.22
N ASP A 112 -0.06 34.93 21.03
CA ASP A 112 -1.17 35.49 20.26
C ASP A 112 -1.09 35.12 18.78
N GLU A 113 0.12 34.92 18.23
CA GLU A 113 0.32 34.43 16.86
C GLU A 113 0.29 32.90 16.76
N LEU A 114 0.83 32.19 17.76
CA LEU A 114 0.97 30.73 17.74
C LEU A 114 -0.34 30.01 18.07
N GLN A 115 -1.14 30.52 19.02
CA GLN A 115 -2.35 29.88 19.50
C GLN A 115 -3.41 29.65 18.40
N PRO A 116 -3.69 30.61 17.50
CA PRO A 116 -4.60 30.39 16.37
C PRO A 116 -4.10 29.28 15.42
N GLN A 117 -2.80 29.25 15.16
CA GLN A 117 -2.18 28.27 14.26
C GLN A 117 -2.20 26.86 14.85
N TYR A 118 -1.87 26.74 16.13
CA TYR A 118 -2.01 25.50 16.89
C TYR A 118 -3.46 24.96 16.85
N ASN A 119 -4.44 25.83 17.11
CA ASN A 119 -5.85 25.45 17.08
C ASN A 119 -6.24 24.94 15.68
N LYS A 120 -5.81 25.62 14.62
CA LYS A 120 -6.05 25.22 13.24
C LYS A 120 -5.43 23.85 12.91
N ALA A 121 -4.18 23.62 13.31
CA ALA A 121 -3.51 22.33 13.11
C ALA A 121 -4.24 21.19 13.87
N ARG A 122 -4.70 21.47 15.11
CA ARG A 122 -5.47 20.50 15.91
C ARG A 122 -6.85 20.20 15.30
N ASP A 123 -7.52 21.20 14.76
CA ASP A 123 -8.80 21.02 14.08
C ASP A 123 -8.62 20.21 12.78
N ASN A 124 -7.55 20.45 12.03
CA ASN A 124 -7.18 19.64 10.87
C ASN A 124 -6.95 18.17 11.25
N ASN A 125 -6.22 17.89 12.34
CA ASN A 125 -6.03 16.53 12.85
C ASN A 125 -7.38 15.82 13.09
N THR A 126 -8.33 16.52 13.73
CA THR A 126 -9.67 15.99 14.00
C THR A 126 -10.43 15.69 12.70
N ARG A 127 -10.34 16.57 11.70
CA ARG A 127 -10.97 16.37 10.38
C ARG A 127 -10.37 15.18 9.65
N ILE A 128 -9.04 15.04 9.64
CA ILE A 128 -8.35 13.93 8.97
C ILE A 128 -8.68 12.60 9.67
N LEU A 129 -8.71 12.57 11.00
CA LEU A 129 -9.18 11.40 11.76
C LEU A 129 -10.62 11.01 11.39
N GLY A 130 -11.50 11.97 11.18
CA GLY A 130 -12.85 11.73 10.66
C GLY A 130 -12.84 11.04 9.28
N LYS A 131 -12.00 11.52 8.35
CA LYS A 131 -11.83 10.90 7.02
C LYS A 131 -11.29 9.47 7.12
N ILE A 132 -10.31 9.23 7.99
CA ILE A 132 -9.74 7.89 8.26
C ILE A 132 -10.83 6.94 8.75
N ARG A 133 -11.58 7.35 9.78
CA ARG A 133 -12.66 6.54 10.36
C ARG A 133 -13.75 6.20 9.33
N ALA A 134 -14.09 7.14 8.45
CA ALA A 134 -15.05 6.90 7.39
C ALA A 134 -14.58 5.81 6.41
N ILE A 135 -13.31 5.85 5.99
CA ILE A 135 -12.75 4.83 5.09
C ILE A 135 -12.61 3.48 5.80
N GLU A 136 -12.07 3.44 7.02
CA GLU A 136 -11.92 2.20 7.78
C GLU A 136 -13.29 1.54 8.05
N GLY A 137 -14.32 2.34 8.33
CA GLY A 137 -15.69 1.87 8.46
C GLY A 137 -16.24 1.24 7.17
N LEU A 138 -16.04 1.88 6.02
CA LEU A 138 -16.45 1.36 4.71
C LEU A 138 -15.71 0.06 4.35
N MET A 139 -14.41 -0.02 4.63
CA MET A 139 -13.61 -1.22 4.36
C MET A 139 -14.10 -2.40 5.22
N LYS A 140 -14.34 -2.17 6.52
CA LYS A 140 -14.85 -3.20 7.43
C LYS A 140 -16.23 -3.73 7.03
N GLN A 141 -17.10 -2.86 6.49
CA GLN A 141 -18.40 -3.29 5.95
C GLN A 141 -18.23 -4.19 4.72
N ASN A 142 -17.29 -3.86 3.83
CA ASN A 142 -17.02 -4.67 2.64
C ASN A 142 -16.47 -6.07 3.00
N GLU A 143 -15.58 -6.16 3.99
CA GLU A 143 -15.06 -7.44 4.50
C GLU A 143 -16.14 -8.32 5.15
N ALA A 144 -17.18 -7.72 5.75
CA ALA A 144 -18.29 -8.45 6.36
C ALA A 144 -19.25 -9.04 5.31
N LEU A 145 -19.38 -8.38 4.15
CA LEU A 145 -20.26 -8.82 3.05
C LEU A 145 -19.66 -9.99 2.24
N GLU A 146 -18.33 -10.13 2.20
CA GLU A 146 -17.67 -11.25 1.50
C GLU A 146 -17.67 -12.58 2.30
N LYS A 147 -18.10 -12.56 3.58
CA LYS A 147 -18.13 -13.73 4.46
C LYS A 147 -19.49 -14.44 4.53
N ILE A 148 -20.48 -13.97 3.76
CA ILE A 148 -21.84 -14.53 3.66
C ILE A 148 -21.97 -15.28 2.34
#